data_AF-A0A1F8MW74-F1
#
_entry.id   AF-A0A1F8MW74-F1
#
_cell.length_a   1.000
_cell.length_b   1.000
_cell.length_c   1.000
_cell.angle_alpha   90.00
_cell.angle_beta   90.00
_cell.angle_gamma   90.00
#
_symmetry.space_group_name_H-M   'P 1'
#
loop_
_entity.id
_entity.type
_entity.pdbx_description
1 polymer ?
#
loop_
_entity_poly.entity_id
_entity_poly.type
_entity_poly.pdbx_seq_one_letter_code
_entity_poly.pdbx_strand_id
1 'polypeptide(L)'
;MSWLYDRREQLDGLRPFVEIAHRLTYPVPHHDRDDVEQEIVITLKRVTDRRGETAENYLWGAARNVVRHYWRKQYRQARRFRHLVETNRGEMVAETWRFVSEDGDNAARLDAIATLATLPQRLVEIGHKRLNGERLSEADELYWMRHKAKLDCRKRGDQLSEWEKRRVAQLHNQGMSVSKIAKAMGRGRKTIDLCLVKARLREAPPYLASKR
;
A
#
# COMPACT_ATOMS: atom_id res chain seq x y z
N MET A 1 21.71 24.98 -1.04
CA MET A 1 23.17 25.13 -0.88
C MET A 1 23.72 23.78 -0.42
N SER A 2 24.95 23.41 -0.80
CA SER A 2 25.52 22.10 -0.46
C SER A 2 26.16 22.16 0.93
N TRP A 3 25.68 21.32 1.85
CA TRP A 3 26.15 21.30 3.23
C TRP A 3 27.64 20.94 3.35
N LEU A 4 28.12 20.02 2.50
CA LEU A 4 29.51 19.57 2.45
C LEU A 4 30.43 20.64 1.88
N TYR A 5 30.02 21.28 0.78
CA TYR A 5 30.81 22.34 0.15
C TYR A 5 31.03 23.56 1.07
N ASP A 6 30.00 23.92 1.84
CA ASP A 6 30.08 25.03 2.79
C ASP A 6 31.07 24.77 3.93
N ARG A 7 31.29 23.49 4.28
CA ARG A 7 32.20 23.05 5.36
C ARG A 7 33.51 22.47 4.85
N ARG A 8 33.83 22.62 3.57
CA ARG A 8 35.00 21.98 2.94
C ARG A 8 36.34 22.25 3.63
N GLU A 9 36.49 23.41 4.28
CA GLU A 9 37.70 23.78 5.02
C GLU A 9 37.87 22.98 6.34
N GLN A 10 36.79 22.39 6.86
CA GLN A 10 36.78 21.61 8.11
C GLN A 10 37.01 20.10 7.88
N LEU A 11 37.19 19.67 6.63
CA LEU A 11 37.16 18.26 6.24
C LEU A 11 38.56 17.63 6.05
N ASP A 12 39.55 18.02 6.87
CA ASP A 12 40.88 17.36 7.02
C ASP A 12 41.45 16.73 5.73
N GLY A 13 41.69 17.57 4.71
CA GLY A 13 42.31 17.15 3.44
C GLY A 13 41.37 16.57 2.38
N LEU A 14 40.07 16.40 2.68
CA LEU A 14 39.04 15.97 1.71
C LEU A 14 38.49 17.11 0.86
N ARG A 15 38.94 18.35 1.10
CA ARG A 15 38.52 19.55 0.35
C ARG A 15 38.52 19.35 -1.18
N PRO A 16 39.57 18.77 -1.81
CA PRO A 16 39.57 18.55 -3.27
C PRO A 16 38.44 17.63 -3.74
N PHE A 17 38.07 16.63 -2.93
CA PHE A 17 36.99 15.69 -3.30
C PHE A 17 35.63 16.37 -3.29
N VAL A 18 35.41 17.22 -2.29
CA VAL A 18 34.16 17.98 -2.13
C VAL A 18 34.02 19.02 -3.23
N GLU A 19 35.11 19.69 -3.62
CA GLU A 19 35.10 20.62 -4.76
C GLU A 19 34.76 19.92 -6.09
N ILE A 20 35.32 18.73 -6.32
CA ILE A 20 34.96 17.89 -7.49
C ILE A 20 33.50 17.48 -7.43
N ALA A 21 33.04 16.99 -6.27
CA ALA A 21 31.68 16.48 -6.09
C ALA A 21 30.65 17.60 -6.32
N HIS A 22 30.84 18.76 -5.68
CA HIS A 22 29.95 19.91 -5.81
C HIS A 22 29.76 20.38 -7.26
N ARG A 23 30.84 20.40 -8.05
CA ARG A 23 30.77 20.78 -9.47
C ARG A 23 29.98 19.78 -10.30
N LEU A 24 30.09 18.49 -10.00
CA LEU A 24 29.48 17.42 -10.77
C LEU A 24 28.02 17.15 -10.38
N THR A 25 27.58 17.57 -9.20
CA THR A 25 26.19 17.40 -8.72
C THR A 25 25.25 18.53 -9.13
N TYR A 26 25.74 19.62 -9.73
CA TYR A 26 24.89 20.70 -10.25
C TYR A 26 23.73 20.22 -11.16
N PRO A 27 23.91 19.28 -12.12
CA PRO A 27 22.80 18.77 -12.93
C PRO A 27 21.88 17.78 -12.19
N VAL A 28 22.26 17.30 -11.00
CA VAL A 28 21.45 16.35 -10.21
C VAL A 28 20.26 17.10 -9.58
N PRO A 29 19.06 16.49 -9.48
CA PRO A 29 17.92 17.07 -8.77
C PRO A 29 18.26 17.42 -7.32
N HIS A 30 17.76 18.56 -6.83
CA HIS A 30 18.12 19.10 -5.51
C HIS A 30 17.97 18.11 -4.34
N HIS A 31 16.95 17.26 -4.36
CA HIS A 31 16.68 16.29 -3.31
C HIS A 31 17.70 15.13 -3.26
N ASP A 32 18.34 14.81 -4.40
CA ASP A 32 19.34 13.74 -4.51
C ASP A 32 20.79 14.26 -4.47
N ARG A 33 20.99 15.59 -4.44
CA ARG A 33 22.33 16.20 -4.58
C ARG A 33 23.26 15.79 -3.46
N ASP A 34 22.81 15.89 -2.21
CA ASP A 34 23.64 15.63 -1.03
C ASP A 34 24.08 14.16 -0.99
N ASP A 35 23.17 13.23 -1.34
CA ASP A 35 23.45 11.80 -1.42
C ASP A 35 24.50 11.49 -2.51
N VAL A 36 24.33 12.05 -3.71
CA VAL A 36 25.29 11.85 -4.81
C VAL A 36 26.63 12.51 -4.50
N GLU A 37 26.63 13.68 -3.84
CA GLU A 37 27.84 14.38 -3.43
C GLU A 37 28.64 13.53 -2.42
N GLN A 38 27.97 12.98 -1.42
CA GLN A 38 28.57 12.08 -0.43
C GLN A 38 29.11 10.80 -1.08
N GLU A 39 28.35 10.19 -2.01
CA GLU A 39 28.78 8.99 -2.74
C GLU A 39 30.06 9.24 -3.57
N ILE A 40 30.17 10.42 -4.20
CA ILE A 40 31.39 10.85 -4.89
C ILE A 40 32.55 10.93 -3.90
N VAL A 41 32.40 11.65 -2.79
CA VAL A 41 33.48 11.84 -1.79
C VAL A 41 33.97 10.50 -1.24
N ILE A 42 33.04 9.60 -0.87
CA ILE A 42 33.37 8.25 -0.38
C ILE A 42 34.11 7.45 -1.46
N THR A 43 33.67 7.54 -2.71
CA THR A 43 34.32 6.84 -3.82
C THR A 43 35.74 7.36 -4.06
N LEU A 44 35.93 8.67 -4.07
CA LEU A 44 37.25 9.28 -4.23
C LEU A 44 38.18 8.87 -3.08
N LYS A 45 37.72 8.96 -1.83
CA LYS A 45 38.49 8.50 -0.67
C LYS A 45 38.93 7.04 -0.79
N ARG A 46 38.02 6.15 -1.19
CA ARG A 46 38.34 4.73 -1.43
C ARG A 46 39.35 4.51 -2.55
N VAL A 47 39.30 5.31 -3.60
CA VAL A 47 40.27 5.25 -4.71
C VAL A 47 41.64 5.68 -4.22
N THR A 48 41.72 6.81 -3.52
CA THR A 48 42.97 7.34 -2.97
C THR A 48 43.56 6.40 -1.92
N ASP A 49 42.74 5.81 -1.04
CA ASP A 49 43.21 4.87 -0.01
C ASP A 49 43.78 3.58 -0.62
N ARG A 50 43.28 3.16 -1.78
CA ARG A 50 43.77 1.95 -2.47
C ARG A 50 44.99 2.20 -3.35
N ARG A 51 45.11 3.39 -3.95
CA ARG A 51 46.14 3.69 -4.96
C ARG A 51 47.22 4.65 -4.46
N GLY A 52 47.03 5.29 -3.30
CA GLY A 52 47.86 6.40 -2.84
C GLY A 52 47.56 7.69 -3.60
N GLU A 53 48.58 8.52 -3.79
CA GLU A 53 48.44 9.76 -4.56
C GLU A 53 47.96 9.49 -5.97
N THR A 54 46.78 10.02 -6.27
CA THR A 54 46.06 9.76 -7.51
C THR A 54 45.93 11.07 -8.28
N ALA A 55 46.29 11.06 -9.56
CA ALA A 55 46.18 12.25 -10.41
C ALA A 55 44.74 12.79 -10.45
N GLU A 56 44.60 14.12 -10.44
CA GLU A 56 43.30 14.79 -10.37
C GLU A 56 42.35 14.36 -11.50
N ASN A 57 42.87 14.20 -12.72
CA ASN A 57 42.11 13.70 -13.89
C ASN A 57 41.45 12.34 -13.64
N TYR A 58 42.12 11.46 -12.89
CA TYR A 58 41.59 10.16 -12.55
C TYR A 58 40.45 10.26 -11.52
N LEU A 59 40.59 11.16 -10.53
CA LEU A 59 39.53 11.45 -9.56
C LEU A 59 38.29 12.03 -10.25
N TRP A 60 38.46 12.97 -11.19
CA TRP A 60 37.39 13.45 -12.04
C TRP A 60 36.71 12.34 -12.84
N GLY A 61 37.48 11.40 -13.38
CA GLY A 61 36.96 10.21 -14.07
C GLY A 61 36.13 9.31 -13.16
N ALA A 62 36.62 9.04 -11.95
CA ALA A 62 35.91 8.24 -10.94
C ALA A 62 34.60 8.92 -10.52
N ALA A 63 34.63 10.21 -10.20
CA ALA A 63 33.45 10.98 -9.82
C ALA A 63 32.39 11.04 -10.95
N ARG A 64 32.82 11.23 -12.21
CA ARG A 64 31.91 11.17 -13.37
C ARG A 64 31.24 9.82 -13.52
N ASN A 65 31.93 8.72 -13.20
CA ASN A 65 31.31 7.39 -13.22
C ASN A 65 30.21 7.25 -12.16
N VAL A 66 30.40 7.80 -10.96
CA VAL A 66 29.35 7.83 -9.93
C VAL A 66 28.10 8.56 -10.44
N VAL A 67 28.25 9.77 -10.98
CA VAL A 67 27.13 10.53 -11.56
C VAL A 67 26.47 9.78 -12.73
N ARG A 68 27.27 9.15 -13.60
CA ARG A 68 26.75 8.30 -14.68
C ARG A 68 25.95 7.11 -14.14
N HIS A 69 26.38 6.49 -13.05
CA HIS A 69 25.65 5.39 -12.40
C HIS A 69 24.34 5.87 -11.79
N TYR A 70 24.34 7.03 -11.14
CA TYR A 70 23.13 7.70 -10.66
C TYR A 70 22.12 7.88 -11.81
N TRP A 71 22.53 8.50 -12.92
CA TRP A 71 21.64 8.70 -14.06
C TRP A 71 21.17 7.39 -14.69
N ARG A 72 22.04 6.39 -14.83
CA ARG A 72 21.65 5.04 -15.30
C ARG A 72 20.59 4.40 -14.40
N LYS A 73 20.72 4.55 -13.08
CA LYS A 73 19.73 4.06 -12.10
C LYS A 73 18.41 4.81 -12.30
N GLN A 74 18.44 6.14 -12.41
CA GLN A 74 17.26 6.96 -12.64
C GLN A 74 16.56 6.63 -13.96
N TYR A 75 17.30 6.49 -15.07
CA TYR A 75 16.72 6.08 -16.35
C TYR A 75 16.11 4.67 -16.29
N ARG A 76 16.72 3.73 -15.55
CA ARG A 76 16.13 2.41 -15.35
C ARG A 76 14.83 2.48 -14.54
N GLN A 77 14.79 3.28 -13.48
CA GLN A 77 13.58 3.49 -12.69
C GLN A 77 12.50 4.17 -13.53
N ALA A 78 12.83 5.24 -14.24
CA ALA A 78 11.92 5.91 -15.16
C ALA A 78 11.40 4.94 -16.24
N ARG A 79 12.21 4.02 -16.76
CA ARG A 79 11.74 2.97 -17.68
C ARG A 79 10.83 1.93 -17.02
N ARG A 80 11.05 1.58 -15.75
CA ARG A 80 10.12 0.71 -14.99
C ARG A 80 8.78 1.40 -14.76
N PHE A 81 8.83 2.69 -14.40
CA PHE A 81 7.65 3.51 -14.13
C PHE A 81 7.03 4.11 -15.39
N ARG A 82 7.63 3.97 -16.59
CA ARG A 82 7.00 4.35 -17.88
C ARG A 82 5.68 3.63 -18.12
N HIS A 83 5.48 2.50 -17.46
CA HIS A 83 4.23 1.74 -17.52
C HIS A 83 3.19 2.25 -16.52
N LEU A 84 3.60 3.04 -15.51
CA LEU A 84 2.75 3.75 -14.55
C LEU A 84 2.38 5.13 -15.10
N VAL A 85 1.19 5.23 -15.66
CA VAL A 85 0.58 6.53 -15.97
C VAL A 85 -0.40 6.83 -14.84
N GLU A 86 -0.12 7.86 -14.04
CA GLU A 86 -1.13 8.48 -13.20
C GLU A 86 -2.13 9.17 -14.13
N THR A 87 -3.31 8.59 -14.25
CA THR A 87 -4.47 9.28 -14.82
C THR A 87 -5.40 9.68 -13.69
N ASN A 88 -6.35 10.59 -13.95
CA ASN A 88 -7.40 11.00 -13.01
C ASN A 88 -8.34 9.83 -12.57
N ARG A 89 -8.00 8.58 -12.92
CA ARG A 89 -8.71 7.33 -12.65
C ARG A 89 -7.80 6.23 -12.04
N GLY A 90 -6.57 6.56 -11.63
CA GLY A 90 -5.61 5.62 -11.01
C GLY A 90 -4.34 5.36 -11.85
N GLU A 91 -3.39 4.64 -11.26
CA GLU A 91 -2.13 4.20 -11.88
C GLU A 91 -2.36 3.06 -12.91
N MET A 92 -1.87 3.23 -14.14
CA MET A 92 -1.92 2.19 -15.18
C MET A 92 -0.70 1.26 -15.11
N VAL A 93 -0.76 0.02 -15.61
CA VAL A 93 0.44 -0.75 -16.02
C VAL A 93 0.23 -1.13 -17.48
N ALA A 94 1.09 -0.64 -18.38
CA ALA A 94 0.95 -0.92 -19.81
C ALA A 94 1.01 -2.43 -20.12
N GLU A 95 0.18 -2.86 -21.08
CA GLU A 95 0.10 -4.16 -21.75
C GLU A 95 -0.81 -5.25 -21.16
N THR A 96 -1.44 -5.06 -20.01
CA THR A 96 -2.54 -5.96 -19.61
C THR A 96 -3.59 -5.16 -18.87
N TRP A 97 -4.85 -5.23 -19.32
CA TRP A 97 -6.02 -4.84 -18.52
C TRP A 97 -6.12 -5.74 -17.29
N ARG A 98 -5.21 -5.62 -16.34
CA ARG A 98 -5.49 -5.97 -14.96
C ARG A 98 -5.77 -4.66 -14.30
N PHE A 99 -7.06 -4.43 -14.06
CA PHE A 99 -7.46 -3.51 -13.01
C PHE A 99 -6.69 -3.93 -11.76
N VAL A 100 -5.62 -3.21 -11.43
CA VAL A 100 -5.26 -3.03 -10.02
C VAL A 100 -6.33 -2.08 -9.52
N SER A 101 -7.55 -2.61 -9.38
CA SER A 101 -8.64 -1.85 -8.83
C SER A 101 -8.15 -1.38 -7.47
N GLU A 102 -8.09 -0.06 -7.32
CA GLU A 102 -8.19 0.60 -6.04
C GLU A 102 -9.61 0.37 -5.48
N ASP A 103 -10.01 -0.89 -5.35
CA ASP A 103 -11.05 -1.25 -4.41
C ASP A 103 -10.40 -1.03 -3.06
N GLY A 104 -10.88 -0.01 -2.35
CA GLY A 104 -10.31 0.53 -1.10
C GLY A 104 -10.24 -0.43 0.09
N ASP A 105 -10.22 -1.74 -0.15
CA ASP A 105 -10.16 -2.81 0.84
C ASP A 105 -8.97 -3.76 0.59
N ASN A 106 -7.94 -3.39 -0.18
CA ASN A 106 -6.72 -4.20 -0.33
C ASN A 106 -6.07 -4.52 1.03
N ALA A 107 -6.02 -3.54 1.94
CA ALA A 107 -5.56 -3.75 3.32
C ALA A 107 -6.48 -4.72 4.07
N ALA A 108 -7.80 -4.52 4.02
CA ALA A 108 -8.77 -5.40 4.67
C ALA A 108 -8.74 -6.84 4.12
N ARG A 109 -8.46 -7.00 2.82
CA ARG A 109 -8.28 -8.31 2.18
C ARG A 109 -7.00 -8.98 2.64
N LEU A 110 -5.89 -8.25 2.71
CA LEU A 110 -4.62 -8.76 3.23
C LEU A 110 -4.73 -9.14 4.71
N ASP A 111 -5.39 -8.31 5.52
CA ASP A 111 -5.69 -8.61 6.93
C ASP A 111 -6.60 -9.85 7.06
N ALA A 112 -7.60 -10.01 6.18
CA ALA A 112 -8.44 -11.19 6.16
C ALA A 112 -7.65 -12.45 5.79
N ILE A 113 -6.75 -12.38 4.81
CA ILE A 113 -5.86 -13.48 4.42
C ILE A 113 -4.93 -13.85 5.58
N ALA A 114 -4.31 -12.84 6.21
CA ALA A 114 -3.44 -13.04 7.36
C ALA A 114 -4.21 -13.66 8.54
N THR A 115 -5.42 -13.17 8.83
CA THR A 115 -6.28 -13.71 9.87
C THR A 115 -6.64 -15.17 9.59
N LEU A 116 -7.08 -15.49 8.36
CA LEU A 116 -7.39 -16.87 7.96
C LEU A 116 -6.20 -17.80 8.13
N ALA A 117 -4.99 -17.34 7.81
CA ALA A 117 -3.76 -18.11 7.98
C ALA A 117 -3.44 -18.45 9.45
N THR A 118 -3.93 -17.66 10.41
CA THR A 118 -3.77 -17.96 11.85
C THR A 118 -4.81 -18.95 12.40
N LEU A 119 -5.88 -19.24 11.64
CA LEU A 119 -6.97 -20.07 12.13
C LEU A 119 -6.70 -21.57 11.92
N PRO A 120 -7.20 -22.44 12.82
CA PRO A 120 -7.19 -23.88 12.57
C PRO A 120 -7.92 -24.21 11.27
N GLN A 121 -7.32 -25.08 10.45
CA GLN A 121 -7.86 -25.49 9.15
C GLN A 121 -9.33 -25.90 9.21
N ARG A 122 -9.70 -26.67 10.25
CA ARG A 122 -11.08 -27.11 10.51
C ARG A 122 -12.07 -25.94 10.62
N LEU A 123 -11.65 -24.81 11.18
CA LEU A 123 -12.49 -23.62 11.35
C LEU A 123 -12.70 -22.89 10.01
N VAL A 124 -11.67 -22.87 9.16
CA VAL A 124 -11.73 -22.32 7.79
C VAL A 124 -12.70 -23.14 6.93
N GLU A 125 -12.60 -24.47 7.00
CA GLU A 125 -13.50 -25.39 6.30
C GLU A 125 -14.96 -25.22 6.72
N ILE A 126 -15.23 -25.11 8.04
CA ILE A 126 -16.57 -24.78 8.55
C ILE A 126 -17.07 -23.44 7.99
N GLY A 127 -16.18 -22.45 7.87
CA GLY A 127 -16.48 -21.17 7.24
C GLY A 127 -16.92 -21.33 5.78
N HIS A 128 -16.21 -22.13 4.99
CA HIS A 128 -16.56 -22.40 3.59
C HIS A 128 -17.89 -23.14 3.46
N LYS A 129 -18.15 -24.17 4.27
CA LYS A 129 -19.44 -24.90 4.29
C LYS A 129 -20.62 -23.93 4.54
N ARG A 130 -20.47 -23.00 5.49
CA ARG A 130 -21.50 -21.98 5.78
C ARG A 130 -21.66 -20.98 4.64
N LEU A 131 -20.57 -20.56 3.99
CA LEU A 131 -20.61 -19.65 2.85
C LEU A 131 -21.36 -20.28 1.66
N ASN A 132 -21.16 -21.57 1.44
CA ASN A 132 -21.83 -22.34 0.40
C ASN A 132 -23.29 -22.71 0.75
N GLY A 133 -23.73 -22.43 1.99
CA GLY A 133 -25.08 -22.74 2.47
C GLY A 133 -25.29 -24.22 2.85
N GLU A 134 -24.20 -24.97 3.05
CA GLU A 134 -24.26 -26.37 3.45
C GLU A 134 -24.64 -26.52 4.93
N ARG A 135 -25.32 -27.62 5.27
CA ARG A 135 -25.61 -27.97 6.66
C ARG A 135 -24.33 -28.44 7.35
N LEU A 136 -24.07 -27.88 8.53
CA LEU A 136 -22.96 -28.31 9.37
C LEU A 136 -23.33 -29.60 10.11
N SER A 137 -22.31 -30.40 10.42
CA SER A 137 -22.47 -31.53 11.34
C SER A 137 -22.56 -31.03 12.78
N GLU A 138 -23.18 -31.79 13.69
CA GLU A 138 -23.27 -31.43 15.12
C GLU A 138 -21.87 -31.20 15.73
N ALA A 139 -20.88 -31.99 15.32
CA ALA A 139 -19.50 -31.83 15.76
C ALA A 139 -18.87 -30.51 15.29
N ASP A 140 -19.15 -30.11 14.05
CA ASP A 140 -18.67 -28.85 13.48
C ASP A 140 -19.41 -27.65 14.08
N GLU A 141 -20.69 -27.79 14.41
CA GLU A 141 -21.46 -26.77 15.15
C GLU A 141 -20.91 -26.55 16.54
N LEU A 142 -20.66 -27.62 17.30
CA LEU A 142 -20.04 -27.54 18.64
C LEU A 142 -18.64 -26.94 18.57
N TYR A 143 -17.84 -27.33 17.57
CA TYR A 143 -16.49 -26.80 17.37
C TYR A 143 -16.51 -25.30 17.04
N TRP A 144 -17.41 -24.87 16.15
CA TRP A 144 -17.64 -23.48 15.82
C TRP A 144 -18.06 -22.66 17.06
N MET A 145 -19.02 -23.15 17.85
CA MET A 145 -19.53 -22.44 19.02
C MET A 145 -18.44 -22.16 20.07
N ARG A 146 -17.49 -23.09 20.25
CA ARG A 146 -16.34 -22.91 21.15
C ARG A 146 -15.37 -21.83 20.68
N HIS A 147 -15.14 -21.72 19.37
CA HIS A 147 -14.16 -20.79 18.80
C HIS A 147 -14.74 -19.42 18.43
N LYS A 148 -16.05 -19.33 18.19
CA LYS A 148 -16.75 -18.10 17.80
C LYS A 148 -16.53 -16.94 18.78
N ALA A 149 -16.50 -17.23 20.09
CA ALA A 149 -16.29 -16.21 21.11
C ALA A 149 -14.87 -15.62 21.09
N LYS A 150 -13.86 -16.39 20.65
CA LYS A 150 -12.45 -15.98 20.62
C LYS A 150 -12.08 -15.17 19.37
N LEU A 151 -12.85 -15.31 18.29
CA LEU A 151 -12.60 -14.63 17.01
C LEU A 151 -12.99 -13.16 16.99
N ASP A 152 -13.52 -12.63 18.10
CA ASP A 152 -14.09 -11.29 18.23
C ASP A 152 -14.91 -10.84 17.01
N CYS A 153 -15.62 -11.80 16.40
CA CYS A 153 -16.39 -11.59 15.17
C CYS A 153 -17.67 -10.76 15.42
N ARG A 154 -17.80 -10.20 16.63
CA ARG A 154 -18.72 -9.12 16.95
C ARG A 154 -18.13 -7.80 16.43
N LYS A 155 -17.95 -7.69 15.11
CA LYS A 155 -18.25 -6.40 14.48
C LYS A 155 -19.68 -6.11 14.90
N ARG A 156 -19.82 -5.09 15.74
CA ARG A 156 -21.09 -4.57 16.25
C ARG A 156 -22.04 -4.58 15.05
N GLY A 157 -23.22 -5.20 15.17
CA GLY A 157 -24.06 -5.58 14.01
C GLY A 157 -24.48 -4.42 13.11
N ASP A 158 -24.11 -3.20 13.46
CA ASP A 158 -24.21 -1.90 12.79
C ASP A 158 -22.98 -1.50 11.94
N GLN A 159 -21.86 -2.21 12.03
CA GLN A 159 -20.63 -1.92 11.28
C GLN A 159 -20.52 -2.81 10.04
N LEU A 160 -20.93 -2.25 8.90
CA LEU A 160 -20.61 -2.79 7.57
C LEU A 160 -19.31 -2.15 7.07
N SER A 161 -18.47 -2.93 6.37
CA SER A 161 -17.35 -2.36 5.61
C SER A 161 -17.86 -1.48 4.45
N GLU A 162 -16.98 -0.66 3.87
CA GLU A 162 -17.35 0.17 2.72
C GLU A 162 -17.78 -0.68 1.50
N TRP A 163 -17.13 -1.84 1.26
CA TRP A 163 -17.59 -2.76 0.22
C TRP A 163 -19.00 -3.28 0.51
N GLU A 164 -19.30 -3.64 1.76
CA GLU A 164 -20.62 -4.16 2.14
C GLU A 164 -21.69 -3.09 1.92
N LYS A 165 -21.39 -1.83 2.27
CA LYS A 165 -22.29 -0.69 2.03
C LYS A 165 -22.55 -0.48 0.54
N ARG A 166 -21.49 -0.51 -0.29
CA ARG A 166 -21.61 -0.38 -1.76
C ARG A 166 -22.41 -1.52 -2.36
N ARG A 167 -22.17 -2.75 -1.91
CA ARG A 167 -22.91 -3.93 -2.37
C ARG A 167 -24.38 -3.85 -1.97
N VAL A 168 -24.69 -3.42 -0.75
CA VAL A 168 -26.07 -3.19 -0.29
C VAL A 168 -26.77 -2.13 -1.14
N ALA A 169 -26.11 -1.01 -1.43
CA ALA A 169 -26.63 0.03 -2.32
C ALA A 169 -26.88 -0.49 -3.75
N GLN A 170 -25.95 -1.27 -4.30
CA GLN A 170 -26.08 -1.86 -5.63
C GLN A 170 -27.28 -2.82 -5.71
N LEU A 171 -27.42 -3.72 -4.73
CA LEU A 171 -28.54 -4.68 -4.70
C LEU A 171 -29.89 -3.96 -4.54
N HIS A 172 -29.93 -2.87 -3.77
CA HIS A 172 -31.12 -2.02 -3.64
C HIS A 172 -31.48 -1.33 -4.95
N ASN A 173 -30.49 -0.76 -5.65
CA ASN A 173 -30.70 -0.12 -6.96
C ASN A 173 -31.13 -1.12 -8.05
N GLN A 174 -30.83 -2.41 -7.88
CA GLN A 174 -31.36 -3.51 -8.71
C GLN A 174 -32.82 -3.88 -8.35
N GLY A 175 -33.47 -3.15 -7.45
CA GLY A 175 -34.86 -3.38 -7.06
C GLY A 175 -35.06 -4.51 -6.04
N MET A 176 -34.01 -5.02 -5.40
CA MET A 176 -34.18 -6.06 -4.39
C MET A 176 -34.76 -5.51 -3.09
N SER A 177 -35.72 -6.25 -2.53
CA SER A 177 -36.26 -5.93 -1.21
C SER A 177 -35.20 -6.11 -0.12
N VAL A 178 -35.28 -5.30 0.93
CA VAL A 178 -34.31 -5.36 2.05
C VAL A 178 -34.25 -6.74 2.71
N SER A 179 -35.35 -7.50 2.74
CA SER A 179 -35.33 -8.87 3.24
C SER A 179 -34.49 -9.80 2.36
N LYS A 180 -34.54 -9.62 1.03
CA LYS A 180 -33.76 -10.39 0.07
C LYS A 180 -32.28 -10.02 0.14
N ILE A 181 -31.98 -8.73 0.31
CA ILE A 181 -30.62 -8.23 0.52
C ILE A 181 -30.06 -8.76 1.84
N ALA A 182 -30.82 -8.70 2.94
CA ALA A 182 -30.40 -9.22 4.25
C ALA A 182 -30.04 -10.71 4.18
N LYS A 183 -30.85 -11.51 3.47
CA LYS A 183 -30.59 -12.94 3.26
C LYS A 183 -29.34 -13.16 2.39
N ALA A 184 -29.18 -12.39 1.31
CA ALA A 184 -28.02 -12.49 0.41
C ALA A 184 -26.71 -12.07 1.08
N MET A 185 -26.75 -11.07 1.97
CA MET A 185 -25.59 -10.54 2.69
C MET A 185 -25.30 -11.28 4.00
N GLY A 186 -26.20 -12.17 4.46
CA GLY A 186 -26.10 -12.81 5.78
C GLY A 186 -26.17 -11.83 6.96
N ARG A 187 -26.82 -10.67 6.77
CA ARG A 187 -26.90 -9.58 7.76
C ARG A 187 -28.33 -9.40 8.27
N GLY A 188 -28.46 -8.81 9.45
CA GLY A 188 -29.77 -8.48 10.02
C GLY A 188 -30.48 -7.40 9.21
N ARG A 189 -31.81 -7.49 9.10
CA ARG A 189 -32.64 -6.51 8.38
C ARG A 189 -32.39 -5.07 8.84
N LYS A 190 -32.26 -4.87 10.16
CA LYS A 190 -31.97 -3.57 10.78
C LYS A 190 -30.63 -2.98 10.31
N THR A 191 -29.61 -3.82 10.11
CA THR A 191 -28.29 -3.41 9.62
C THR A 191 -28.35 -2.89 8.19
N ILE A 192 -29.10 -3.60 7.33
CA ILE A 192 -29.29 -3.21 5.94
C ILE A 192 -30.12 -1.92 5.86
N ASP A 193 -31.19 -1.81 6.65
CA ASP A 193 -32.00 -0.59 6.69
C ASP A 193 -31.18 0.61 7.20
N LEU A 194 -30.37 0.44 8.25
CA LEU A 194 -29.46 1.49 8.73
C LEU A 194 -28.45 1.91 7.67
N CYS A 195 -27.92 0.96 6.90
CA CYS A 195 -26.99 1.22 5.80
C CYS A 195 -27.62 2.08 4.70
N LEU A 196 -28.83 1.70 4.25
CA LEU A 196 -29.53 2.41 3.19
C LEU A 196 -29.97 3.81 3.62
N VAL A 197 -30.38 3.97 4.87
CA VAL A 197 -30.72 5.28 5.46
C VAL A 197 -29.49 6.18 5.53
N LYS A 198 -28.35 5.67 6.02
CA LYS A 198 -27.09 6.44 6.04
C LYS A 198 -26.62 6.82 4.63
N ALA A 199 -26.85 5.96 3.65
CA ALA A 199 -26.56 6.22 2.24
C ALA A 199 -27.60 7.11 1.55
N ARG A 200 -28.66 7.56 2.26
CA ARG A 200 -29.78 8.36 1.73
C ARG A 200 -30.53 7.69 0.56
N LEU A 201 -30.49 6.36 0.49
CA LEU A 201 -31.17 5.57 -0.55
C LEU A 201 -32.58 5.14 -0.14
N ARG A 202 -32.93 5.33 1.14
CA ARG A 202 -34.22 4.97 1.70
C ARG A 202 -34.55 5.85 2.91
N GLU A 203 -35.82 6.21 3.07
CA GLU A 203 -36.29 6.89 4.27
C GLU A 203 -36.22 5.98 5.51
N ALA A 204 -36.00 6.59 6.68
CA ALA A 204 -35.88 5.86 7.93
C ALA A 204 -37.21 5.16 8.27
N PRO A 205 -37.23 3.81 8.37
CA PRO A 205 -38.39 3.10 8.85
C PRO A 205 -38.77 3.56 10.28
N PRO A 206 -40.05 3.49 10.67
CA PRO A 206 -40.53 4.00 11.96
C PRO A 206 -39.82 3.38 13.18
N TYR A 207 -39.33 2.15 13.04
CA TYR A 207 -38.60 1.44 14.10
C TYR A 207 -37.11 1.84 14.23
N LEU A 208 -36.56 2.61 13.27
CA LEU A 208 -35.23 3.22 13.35
C LEU A 208 -35.28 4.70 13.79
N ALA A 209 -36.44 5.35 13.66
CA ALA A 209 -36.65 6.74 14.03
C ALA A 209 -36.85 6.97 15.55
N SER A 210 -37.10 5.92 16.33
CA SER A 210 -37.50 6.01 17.74
C SER A 210 -36.34 6.06 18.76
N LYS A 211 -35.14 6.47 18.36
CA LYS A 211 -34.03 6.74 19.29
C LYS A 211 -33.61 8.20 19.17
N ARG A 212 -34.32 9.07 19.89
CA ARG A 212 -33.77 10.32 20.43
C ARG A 212 -33.43 10.09 21.88
#